data_AF-A0A103MZZ2-F1
#
_entry.id   AF-A0A103MZZ2-F1
#
_cell.length_a   1.000
_cell.length_b   1.000
_cell.length_c   1.000
_cell.angle_alpha   90.00
_cell.angle_beta   90.00
_cell.angle_gamma   90.00
#
_symmetry.space_group_name_H-M   'P 1'
#
loop_
_entity.id
_entity.type
_entity.pdbx_description
1 polymer ?
#
loop_
_entity_poly.entity_id
_entity_poly.type
_entity_poly.pdbx_seq_one_letter_code
_entity_poly.pdbx_strand_id
1 'polypeptide(L)' 'LPAASAATSAARNLTEEERRGHKEITWDDKEDEVMIAGFGRKGHAVGDISGVRFKVVKVSGVSLLALFKEKKEKPIS' A
#
# COMPACT_ATOMS: atom_id res chain seq x y z
N LEU A 1 -1.87 -49.82 -1.26
CA LEU A 1 -2.87 -48.74 -1.09
C LEU A 1 -2.18 -47.39 -1.28
N PRO A 2 -2.20 -46.78 -2.49
CA PRO A 2 -1.42 -45.57 -2.80
C PRO A 2 -2.14 -44.24 -2.47
N ALA A 3 -3.32 -44.26 -1.83
CA ALA A 3 -4.14 -43.06 -1.62
C ALA A 3 -3.66 -42.12 -0.48
N ALA A 4 -2.84 -42.61 0.47
CA ALA A 4 -2.41 -41.82 1.62
C ALA A 4 -1.27 -40.83 1.33
N SER A 5 -0.52 -41.05 0.23
CA SER A 5 0.64 -40.24 -0.14
C SER A 5 0.24 -38.89 -0.78
N ALA A 6 -0.77 -38.91 -1.65
CA ALA A 6 -1.19 -37.72 -2.40
C ALA A 6 -1.92 -36.65 -1.54
N ALA A 7 -2.62 -37.06 -0.48
CA ALA A 7 -3.29 -36.13 0.42
C ALA A 7 -2.30 -35.32 1.28
N THR A 8 -1.14 -35.91 1.58
CA THR A 8 -0.13 -35.27 2.45
C THR A 8 0.68 -34.21 1.71
N SER A 9 0.85 -34.32 0.39
CA SER A 9 1.52 -33.30 -0.43
C SER A 9 0.64 -32.07 -0.69
N ALA A 10 -0.66 -32.26 -0.92
CA ALA A 10 -1.60 -31.15 -1.10
C ALA A 10 -1.71 -30.26 0.17
N ALA A 11 -1.72 -30.86 1.36
CA ALA A 11 -1.77 -30.12 2.64
C ALA A 11 -0.46 -29.36 2.95
N ARG A 12 0.68 -29.80 2.41
CA ARG A 12 1.96 -29.07 2.56
C ARG A 12 1.99 -27.81 1.70
N ASN A 13 1.42 -27.85 0.50
CA ASN A 13 1.38 -26.68 -0.38
C ASN A 13 0.41 -25.59 0.12
N LEU A 14 -0.70 -25.99 0.74
CA LEU A 14 -1.70 -25.07 1.29
C LEU A 14 -1.18 -24.25 2.50
N THR A 15 -0.20 -24.77 3.26
CA THR A 15 0.37 -24.05 4.41
C THR A 15 1.55 -23.13 4.04
N GLU A 16 2.16 -23.29 2.86
CA GLU A 16 3.19 -22.38 2.37
C GLU A 16 2.61 -21.11 1.70
N GLU A 17 1.46 -21.21 1.02
CA GLU A 17 0.78 -20.01 0.46
C GLU A 17 0.31 -19.06 1.57
N GLU A 18 -0.18 -19.57 2.71
CA GLU A 18 -0.62 -18.76 3.85
C GLU A 18 0.55 -18.11 4.63
N ARG A 19 1.77 -18.69 4.58
CA ARG A 19 2.98 -18.09 5.20
C ARG A 19 3.53 -16.91 4.41
N ARG A 20 3.10 -16.72 3.17
CA ARG A 20 3.54 -15.60 2.32
C ARG A 20 2.71 -14.32 2.56
N GLY A 21 2.18 -14.14 3.78
CA GLY A 21 1.53 -12.91 4.24
C GLY A 21 2.47 -11.73 4.47
N HIS A 22 3.77 -11.88 4.23
CA HIS A 22 4.72 -10.78 4.22
C HIS A 22 4.75 -10.16 2.83
N LYS A 23 3.99 -9.07 2.65
CA LYS A 23 4.12 -8.24 1.46
C LYS A 23 5.47 -7.51 1.55
N GLU A 24 6.49 -8.12 0.98
CA GLU A 24 7.79 -7.48 0.82
C GLU A 24 7.63 -6.26 -0.09
N ILE A 25 8.08 -5.11 0.39
CA ILE A 25 8.07 -3.87 -0.39
C ILE A 25 9.09 -4.07 -1.50
N THR A 26 8.59 -4.38 -2.69
CA THR A 26 9.36 -4.38 -3.94
C THR A 26 9.42 -2.93 -4.42
N TRP A 27 10.64 -2.40 -4.54
CA TRP A 27 10.88 -1.04 -5.00
C TRP A 27 10.96 -1.08 -6.53
N ASP A 28 9.89 -0.69 -7.22
CA ASP A 28 9.97 -0.34 -8.64
C ASP A 28 10.64 1.03 -8.79
N ASP A 29 11.48 1.23 -9.82
CA ASP A 29 12.21 2.48 -10.09
C ASP A 29 11.32 3.67 -10.52
N LYS A 30 9.99 3.53 -10.45
CA LYS A 30 9.05 4.60 -10.78
C LYS A 30 8.83 5.48 -9.57
N GLU A 31 9.55 6.60 -9.52
CA GLU A 31 9.37 7.64 -8.51
C GLU A 31 8.10 8.45 -8.77
N ASP A 32 7.19 8.49 -7.80
CA ASP A 32 5.99 9.32 -7.87
C ASP A 32 6.24 10.72 -7.32
N GLU A 33 5.95 11.75 -8.11
CA GLU A 33 5.94 13.12 -7.61
C GLU A 33 4.73 13.35 -6.70
N VAL A 34 4.97 13.82 -5.48
CA VAL A 34 3.93 14.05 -4.48
C VAL A 34 3.85 15.51 -4.04
N MET A 35 2.63 16.03 -3.94
CA MET A 35 2.38 17.37 -3.43
C MET A 35 2.01 17.30 -1.95
N ILE A 36 2.79 17.98 -1.11
CA ILE A 36 2.67 17.97 0.34
C ILE A 36 2.02 19.28 0.83
N ALA A 37 1.16 19.18 1.83
CA ALA A 37 0.61 20.34 2.53
C ALA A 37 0.66 20.16 4.06
N GLY A 38 0.70 21.27 4.79
CA GLY A 38 0.59 21.24 6.26
C GLY A 38 -0.81 20.86 6.74
N PHE A 39 -0.91 20.36 7.97
CA PHE A 39 -2.20 20.06 8.60
C PHE A 39 -3.00 21.30 9.06
N GLY A 40 -2.42 22.50 9.02
CA GLY A 40 -3.13 23.75 9.36
C GLY A 40 -2.93 24.27 10.78
N ARG A 41 -2.14 23.60 11.64
CA ARG A 41 -1.77 24.09 12.98
C ARG A 41 -0.42 24.80 13.03
N LYS A 42 -0.11 25.66 12.04
CA LYS A 42 1.15 26.43 11.98
C LYS A 42 2.42 25.59 12.19
N GLY A 43 2.44 24.36 11.67
CA GLY A 43 3.58 23.45 11.81
C GLY A 43 3.57 22.56 13.06
N HIS A 44 2.51 22.58 13.87
CA HIS A 44 2.30 21.59 14.93
C HIS A 44 1.63 20.31 14.39
N ALA A 45 1.93 19.19 15.05
CA ALA A 45 1.25 17.92 14.80
C ALA A 45 -0.24 18.04 15.16
N VAL A 46 -1.08 17.25 14.50
CA VAL A 46 -2.53 17.26 14.68
C VAL A 46 -3.01 15.88 15.09
N GLY A 47 -3.81 15.80 16.16
CA GLY A 47 -4.32 14.55 16.72
C GLY A 47 -3.24 13.77 17.46
N ASP A 48 -3.26 12.46 17.27
CA ASP A 48 -2.55 11.50 18.14
C ASP A 48 -1.21 11.08 17.52
N ILE A 49 -0.96 11.50 16.27
CA ILE A 49 0.25 11.16 15.52
C ILE A 49 1.33 12.19 15.85
N SER A 50 2.15 11.86 16.84
CA SER A 50 3.32 12.68 17.20
C SER A 50 4.32 12.75 16.04
N GLY A 51 4.95 13.91 15.84
CA GLY A 51 5.98 14.12 14.81
C GLY A 51 5.47 14.40 13.39
N VAL A 52 4.23 14.04 13.05
CA VAL A 52 3.70 14.21 11.68
C VAL A 52 2.98 15.56 11.55
N ARG A 53 3.53 16.43 10.70
CA ARG A 53 3.08 17.84 10.51
C ARG A 53 2.51 18.12 9.12
N PHE A 54 2.69 17.16 8.22
CA PHE A 54 2.36 17.29 6.81
C PHE A 54 1.56 16.09 6.32
N LYS A 55 0.78 16.31 5.27
CA LYS A 55 0.00 15.29 4.57
C LYS A 55 0.22 15.38 3.07
N VAL A 56 0.05 14.26 2.39
CA VAL A 56 0.01 14.21 0.92
C VAL A 56 -1.36 14.68 0.44
N VAL A 57 -1.39 15.50 -0.60
CA VAL A 57 -2.63 16.04 -1.19
C VAL A 57 -2.83 15.56 -2.63
N LYS A 58 -1.74 15.43 -3.39
CA LYS A 58 -1.74 14.98 -4.79
C LYS A 58 -0.57 14.04 -5.04
N VAL A 59 -0.74 13.14 -6.00
CA VAL A 59 0.28 12.22 -6.51
C VAL A 59 0.22 12.28 -8.03
N SER A 60 1.36 12.45 -8.69
CA SER A 60 1.48 12.54 -10.16
C SER A 60 0.49 13.54 -10.78
N GLY A 61 0.32 14.72 -10.15
CA GLY A 61 -0.60 15.77 -10.60
C GLY A 61 -2.09 15.53 -10.32
N VAL A 62 -2.49 14.36 -9.82
CA VAL A 62 -3.90 14.02 -9.51
C VAL A 62 -4.16 14.10 -8.01
N SER A 63 -5.30 14.65 -7.61
CA SER A 63 -5.65 14.70 -6.19
C SER A 63 -6.01 13.32 -5.64
N LEU A 64 -5.52 13.02 -4.43
CA LEU A 64 -5.86 11.77 -3.73
C LEU A 64 -7.37 11.62 -3.55
N LEU A 65 -8.10 12.73 -3.35
CA LEU A 65 -9.56 12.71 -3.28
C LEU A 65 -10.24 12.32 -4.60
N ALA A 66 -9.64 12.64 -5.75
CA ALA A 66 -10.19 12.23 -7.05
C ALA A 66 -9.90 10.76 -7.33
N LEU A 67 -8.71 10.27 -6.95
CA LEU A 67 -8.36 8.84 -7.03
C LEU A 67 -9.27 8.02 -6.10
N PHE A 68 -9.44 8.45 -4.84
CA PHE A 68 -10.27 7.74 -3.86
C PHE A 68 -11.76 7.70 -4.24
N LYS A 69 -12.24 8.72 -4.96
CA LYS A 69 -13.62 8.77 -5.47
C LYS A 69 -13.75 8.20 -6.88
N GLU A 70 -12.70 7.59 -7.42
CA GLU A 70 -12.65 7.01 -8.77
C GLU A 70 -13.07 7.99 -9.88
N LYS A 71 -12.89 9.30 -9.63
CA LYS A 71 -13.21 10.35 -10.61
C LYS A 71 -12.12 10.54 -11.65
N LYS A 72 -10.90 10.11 -11.30
CA LYS A 72 -9.72 10.13 -12.15
C LYS A 72 -8.91 8.89 -11.84
N GLU A 73 -8.23 8.37 -12.84
CA GLU A 73 -7.19 7.37 -12.65
C GLU A 73 -5.84 8.05 -12.52
N LYS A 74 -4.89 7.34 -11.92
CA LYS A 74 -3.50 7.80 -11.89
C LYS A 74 -2.97 7.75 -13.33
N PRO A 75 -2.29 8.81 -13.80
CA PRO A 75 -1.68 8.78 -15.12
C PRO A 75 -0.66 7.64 -15.16
N ILE A 76 -0.81 6.77 -16.16
CA ILE A 76 0.13 5.69 -16.43
C ILE A 76 1.17 6.27 -17.41
N SER A 77 2.39 6.50 -16.93
CA SER A 77 3.55 6.84 -17.76
C SER A 77 4.35 5.60 -18.11
#